data_AF-A0A538FRH0-F1
#
_entry.id   AF-A0A538FRH0-F1
#
_cell.length_a   1.000
_cell.length_b   1.000
_cell.length_c   1.000
_cell.angle_alpha   90.00
_cell.angle_beta   90.00
_cell.angle_gamma   90.00
#
_symmetry.space_group_name_H-M   'P 1'
#
loop_
_entity.id
_entity.type
_entity.pdbx_description
1 polymer ?
#
loop_
_entity_poly.entity_id
_entity_poly.type
_entity_poly.pdbx_seq_one_letter_code
_entity_poly.pdbx_strand_id
1 'polypeptide(L)' 'MRLRLLDPAALPELRQHFVRSGFTIADDDERLVVRRPGTPDALQERRAIELHLQVWLTMQPDARVEIERTS' A
#
# COMPACT_ATOMS: atom_id res chain seq x y z
N MET A 1 5.81 -2.47 -4.32
CA MET A 1 4.60 -3.34 -4.34
C MET A 1 3.47 -2.58 -5.02
N ARG A 2 2.61 -3.25 -5.80
CA ARG A 2 1.45 -2.60 -6.45
C ARG A 2 0.16 -3.00 -5.77
N LEU A 3 -0.68 -2.02 -5.48
CA LEU A 3 -1.97 -2.19 -4.82
C LEU A 3 -3.09 -1.67 -5.72
N ARG A 4 -4.14 -2.47 -5.93
CA ARG A 4 -5.35 -2.02 -6.62
C ARG A 4 -6.52 -2.09 -5.65
N LEU A 5 -7.26 -0.99 -5.51
CA LEU A 5 -8.45 -0.97 -4.67
C LEU A 5 -9.67 -1.27 -5.54
N LEU A 6 -10.56 -2.13 -5.04
CA LEU A 6 -11.84 -2.37 -5.70
C LEU A 6 -12.84 -1.24 -5.44
N ASP A 7 -12.65 -0.49 -4.36
CA ASP A 7 -13.39 0.74 -4.06
C ASP A 7 -12.47 1.97 -4.30
N PRO A 8 -12.68 2.73 -5.39
CA PRO A 8 -11.90 3.92 -5.68
C PRO A 8 -12.07 5.04 -4.63
N ALA A 9 -13.18 5.06 -3.88
CA ALA A 9 -13.43 6.11 -2.89
C ALA A 9 -12.46 6.06 -1.70
N ALA A 10 -11.92 4.87 -1.41
CA ALA A 10 -10.97 4.65 -0.31
C ALA A 10 -9.49 4.91 -0.70
N LEU A 11 -9.19 5.14 -2.00
CA LEU A 11 -7.82 5.41 -2.49
C LEU A 11 -7.14 6.61 -1.81
N PRO A 12 -7.79 7.78 -1.65
CA PRO A 12 -7.16 8.93 -1.01
C PRO A 12 -6.75 8.65 0.43
N GLU A 13 -7.58 7.91 1.18
CA GLU A 13 -7.31 7.57 2.58
C GLU A 13 -6.16 6.58 2.70
N LEU A 14 -6.14 5.52 1.87
CA LEU A 14 -5.04 4.56 1.87
C LEU A 14 -3.71 5.24 1.50
N ARG A 15 -3.72 6.15 0.52
CA ARG A 15 -2.55 6.94 0.17
C ARG A 15 -2.05 7.72 1.39
N GLN A 16 -2.96 8.41 2.08
CA GLN A 16 -2.62 9.19 3.27
C GLN A 16 -2.06 8.31 4.39
N HIS A 17 -2.61 7.11 4.61
CA HIS A 17 -2.13 6.15 5.61
C HIS A 17 -0.64 5.80 5.38
N PHE A 18 -0.28 5.45 4.15
CA PHE A 18 1.10 5.10 3.80
C PHE A 18 2.05 6.30 3.88
N VAL A 19 1.65 7.47 3.37
CA VAL A 19 2.47 8.68 3.45
C VAL A 19 2.74 9.08 4.91
N ARG A 20 1.72 9.03 5.77
CA ARG A 20 1.88 9.29 7.22
C ARG A 20 2.80 8.28 7.91
N SER A 21 2.90 7.08 7.36
CA SER A 21 3.77 6.00 7.86
C SER A 21 5.18 6.03 7.26
N GLY A 22 5.52 7.06 6.46
CA GLY A 22 6.85 7.24 5.88
C GLY A 22 7.11 6.45 4.59
N PHE A 23 6.07 5.92 3.95
CA PHE A 23 6.18 5.28 2.65
C PHE A 23 6.07 6.32 1.53
N THR A 24 6.65 5.99 0.39
CA THR A 24 6.49 6.76 -0.85
C THR A 24 5.49 6.06 -1.76
N ILE A 25 4.67 6.86 -2.44
CA ILE A 25 3.64 6.39 -3.35
C ILE A 25 3.86 7.04 -4.71
N ALA A 26 3.77 6.22 -5.75
CA ALA A 26 3.58 6.67 -7.13
C ALA A 26 2.28 6.08 -7.68
N ASP A 27 1.64 6.83 -8.58
CA ASP A 27 0.45 6.37 -9.29
C ASP A 27 0.84 5.59 -10.54
N ASP A 28 0.12 4.50 -10.81
CA ASP A 28 0.29 3.59 -11.95
C ASP A 28 -1.12 3.21 -12.43
N ASP A 29 -1.75 4.15 -13.14
CA ASP A 29 -3.16 4.12 -13.55
C ASP A 29 -4.12 3.86 -12.36
N GLU A 30 -4.76 2.68 -12.33
CA GLU A 30 -5.68 2.27 -11.25
C GLU A 30 -4.97 1.70 -10.02
N ARG A 31 -3.63 1.76 -9.99
CA ARG A 31 -2.80 1.12 -8.97
C ARG A 31 -1.94 2.13 -8.23
N LEU A 32 -1.73 1.85 -6.95
CA LEU A 32 -0.76 2.53 -6.11
C LEU A 32 0.52 1.72 -6.06
N VAL A 33 1.63 2.31 -6.49
CA VAL A 33 2.97 1.76 -6.31
C VAL A 33 3.51 2.24 -4.98
N VAL A 34 3.61 1.34 -4.01
CA VAL A 34 4.12 1.65 -2.65
C VAL A 34 5.56 1.18 -2.52
N ARG A 35 6.42 2.05 -1.95
CA ARG A 35 7.83 1.81 -1.68
C ARG A 35 8.22 2.30 -0.29
N ARG A 36 9.17 1.62 0.36
CA ARG A 36 9.72 2.02 1.66
C ARG A 36 11.15 2.55 1.47
N PRO A 37 11.37 3.88 1.54
CA PRO A 37 12.70 4.44 1.36
C PRO A 37 13.67 3.91 2.43
N GLY A 38 14.94 3.77 2.07
CA GLY A 38 16.01 3.38 2.99
C GLY A 38 16.02 1.90 3.40
N THR A 39 15.21 1.05 2.77
CA THR A 39 15.25 -0.41 3.01
C THR A 39 16.09 -1.08 1.91
N PRO A 40 17.28 -1.63 2.20
CA PRO A 40 18.11 -2.29 1.19
C PRO A 40 17.59 -3.68 0.78
N ASP A 41 16.64 -4.22 1.54
CA ASP A 41 16.08 -5.56 1.35
C ASP A 41 14.61 -5.48 0.86
N ALA A 42 14.37 -6.00 -0.34
CA ALA A 42 13.04 -6.07 -0.96
C ALA A 42 12.05 -6.90 -0.12
N LEU A 43 12.52 -7.91 0.63
CA LEU A 43 11.68 -8.71 1.51
C LEU A 43 11.21 -7.89 2.72
N GLN A 44 12.10 -7.09 3.31
CA GLN A 44 11.75 -6.17 4.39
C GLN A 44 10.82 -5.06 3.94
N GLU A 45 11.05 -4.48 2.74
CA GLU A 45 10.12 -3.53 2.14
C GLU A 45 8.73 -4.16 2.02
N ARG A 46 8.62 -5.36 1.43
CA ARG A 46 7.35 -6.05 1.24
C ARG A 46 6.64 -6.31 2.56
N ARG A 47 7.33 -6.87 3.55
CA ARG A 47 6.75 -7.16 4.88
C ARG A 47 6.24 -5.91 5.56
N ALA A 48 6.96 -4.79 5.44
CA ALA A 48 6.52 -3.52 6.01
C ALA A 48 5.26 -3.01 5.31
N ILE A 49 5.20 -3.09 3.97
CA ILE A 49 4.00 -2.67 3.22
C ILE A 49 2.81 -3.57 3.57
N GLU A 50 2.99 -4.90 3.61
CA GLU A 50 1.92 -5.85 3.97
C GLU A 50 1.41 -5.61 5.40
N LEU A 51 2.29 -5.31 6.36
CA LEU A 51 1.90 -4.99 7.73
C LEU A 51 1.04 -3.73 7.82
N HIS A 52 1.47 -2.63 7.18
CA HIS A 52 0.71 -1.38 7.18
C HIS A 52 -0.62 -1.52 6.44
N LEU A 53 -0.64 -2.28 5.34
CA LEU A 53 -1.88 -2.60 4.64
C LEU A 53 -2.86 -3.36 5.54
N GLN A 54 -2.38 -4.35 6.30
CA GLN A 54 -3.20 -5.10 7.24
C GLN A 54 -3.79 -4.20 8.36
N VAL A 55 -3.00 -3.26 8.87
CA VAL A 55 -3.47 -2.27 9.86
C VAL A 55 -4.61 -1.44 9.26
N TRP A 56 -4.44 -0.94 8.04
CA TRP A 56 -5.47 -0.16 7.37
C TRP A 56 -6.74 -0.97 7.09
N LEU A 57 -6.62 -2.20 6.59
CA LEU A 57 -7.76 -3.09 6.34
C LEU A 57 -8.54 -3.43 7.62
N THR A 58 -7.87 -3.45 8.78
CA THR A 58 -8.55 -3.65 10.07
C THR A 58 -9.43 -2.44 10.44
N MET A 59 -9.06 -1.23 10.01
CA MET A 59 -9.86 -0.02 10.21
C MET A 59 -10.93 0.18 9.13
N GLN A 60 -10.76 -0.46 7.96
CA GLN A 60 -11.64 -0.34 6.79
C GLN A 60 -12.14 -1.74 6.36
N PRO A 61 -13.08 -2.34 7.11
CA PRO A 61 -13.48 -3.75 6.94
C PRO A 61 -14.14 -4.06 5.59
N ASP A 62 -14.74 -3.06 4.95
CA ASP A 62 -15.38 -3.20 3.64
C ASP A 62 -14.41 -3.02 2.48
N ALA A 63 -13.20 -2.49 2.74
CA ALA A 63 -12.20 -2.31 1.72
C ALA A 63 -11.70 -3.67 1.20
N ARG A 64 -11.44 -3.71 -0.11
CA ARG A 64 -10.84 -4.87 -0.79
C ARG A 64 -9.67 -4.38 -1.63
N VAL A 65 -8.53 -5.02 -1.42
CA VAL A 65 -7.25 -4.64 -2.05
C VAL A 65 -6.66 -5.86 -2.72
N GLU A 66 -6.37 -5.74 -4.00
CA GLU A 66 -5.55 -6.70 -4.72
C GLU A 66 -4.08 -6.31 -4.63
N ILE A 67 -3.24 -7.31 -4.38
CA ILE A 67 -1.81 -7.12 -4.17
C ILE A 67 -1.04 -7.81 -5.29
N GLU A 68 -0.28 -7.03 -6.04
CA GLU A 68 0.73 -7.55 -6.96
C GLU A 68 2.13 -7.37 -6.34
N ARG A 69 2.75 -8.51 -6.03
CA ARG A 69 4.12 -8.59 -5.51
C ARG A 69 5.08 -8.50 -6.67
N THR A 70 5.67 -7.33 -6.90
CA THR A 70 6.79 -7.17 -7.82
C THR A 70 8.00 -7.96 -7.30
N SER A 71 8.52 -8.87 -8.12
CA SER A 71 9.73 -9.67 -7.87
C SER A 71 10.99 -8.81 -7.85
#